data_AF-A0A3C1GH60-F1
#
_entry.id   AF-A0A3C1GH60-F1
#
_cell.length_a   1.000
_cell.length_b   1.000
_cell.length_c   1.000
_cell.angle_alpha   90.00
_cell.angle_beta   90.00
_cell.angle_gamma   90.00
#
_symmetry.space_group_name_H-M   'P 1'
#
loop_
_entity.id
_entity.type
_entity.pdbx_description
1 polymer ?
#
loop_
_entity_poly.entity_id
_entity_poly.type
_entity_poly.pdbx_seq_one_letter_code
_entity_poly.pdbx_strand_id
1 'polypeptide(L)'
;MLSPRDDLQELDELQEDDASKQDEPNTETIIGDTPDDTVALKANTRGKSLLGLDVRPITPEVARQLNLRGTEGVVVVRVEEDGAAAEAGLQRGDVIREVNRQRVRSMQDFERATRDLKEGDRVTLLLQRGSQALYVAFTVARG
;
A
#
# COMPACT_ATOMS: atom_id res chain seq x y z
N MET A 1 27.50 32.73 66.66
CA MET A 1 26.27 33.46 66.30
C MET A 1 25.61 32.64 65.20
N LEU A 2 24.70 31.74 65.58
CA LEU A 2 23.24 31.89 65.43
C LEU A 2 22.75 31.82 63.97
N SER A 3 22.48 30.55 63.62
CA SER A 3 21.29 30.02 62.96
C SER A 3 21.12 29.99 61.43
N PRO A 4 20.47 28.92 60.96
CA PRO A 4 20.23 28.54 59.56
C PRO A 4 18.86 29.03 59.08
N ARG A 5 18.63 29.00 57.76
CA ARG A 5 17.31 29.01 57.10
C ARG A 5 17.44 28.22 55.80
N ASP A 6 16.85 27.03 55.75
CA ASP A 6 15.53 26.77 55.14
C ASP A 6 15.67 26.82 53.61
N ASP A 7 15.80 25.64 52.99
CA ASP A 7 14.67 24.95 52.35
C ASP A 7 14.47 25.48 50.93
N LEU A 8 14.95 24.71 49.96
CA LEU A 8 14.16 24.42 48.76
C LEU A 8 14.68 23.10 48.15
N GLN A 9 13.85 22.06 48.29
CA GLN A 9 13.90 20.86 47.48
C GLN A 9 13.61 21.24 46.02
N GLU A 10 14.35 20.70 45.06
CA GLU A 10 13.74 20.04 43.89
C GLU A 10 14.80 19.16 43.20
N LEU A 11 14.53 17.85 43.21
CA LEU A 11 15.21 16.85 42.40
C LEU A 11 14.53 16.87 41.04
N ASP A 12 15.24 17.25 39.99
CA ASP A 12 14.79 17.02 38.61
C ASP A 12 15.95 16.41 37.80
N GLU A 13 15.85 15.08 37.69
CA GLU A 13 15.96 14.33 36.44
C GLU A 13 17.12 14.70 35.49
N LEU A 14 18.28 14.08 35.72
CA LEU A 14 19.32 13.92 34.69
C LEU A 14 19.18 12.53 34.07
N GLN A 15 18.48 12.41 32.95
CA GLN A 15 18.72 11.35 31.97
C GLN A 15 18.65 11.93 30.55
N GLU A 16 19.79 12.43 30.09
CA GLU A 16 20.10 12.56 28.67
C GLU A 16 20.88 11.31 28.22
N ASP A 17 20.26 10.63 27.26
CA ASP A 17 20.77 9.89 26.10
C ASP A 17 22.30 9.67 25.96
N ASP A 18 22.72 8.45 25.59
CA ASP A 18 23.28 8.17 24.24
C ASP A 18 23.64 6.68 24.02
N ALA A 19 23.00 6.12 22.98
CA ALA A 19 23.48 5.22 21.94
C ALA A 19 24.09 3.80 22.16
N SER A 20 23.45 2.86 21.43
CA SER A 20 24.03 1.80 20.54
C SER A 20 24.81 0.63 21.18
N LYS A 21 24.76 -0.64 20.75
CA LYS A 21 24.43 -1.26 19.45
C LYS A 21 24.33 -2.80 19.61
N GLN A 22 23.41 -3.42 18.85
CA GLN A 22 23.41 -4.70 18.08
C GLN A 22 24.02 -6.02 18.59
N ASP A 23 23.41 -7.11 18.06
CA ASP A 23 23.85 -8.52 17.91
C ASP A 23 23.41 -9.55 18.97
N GLU A 24 22.29 -10.24 18.72
CA GLU A 24 22.29 -11.66 18.31
C GLU A 24 20.87 -12.13 17.90
N PRO A 25 20.67 -12.70 16.69
CA PRO A 25 19.40 -13.33 16.31
C PRO A 25 19.31 -14.77 16.85
N ASN A 26 18.24 -15.03 17.61
CA ASN A 26 17.88 -16.36 18.09
C ASN A 26 17.39 -17.25 16.94
N THR A 27 18.07 -18.38 16.77
CA THR A 27 17.64 -19.51 15.94
C THR A 27 16.39 -20.15 16.54
N GLU A 28 15.33 -20.31 15.74
CA GLU A 28 14.29 -21.29 16.01
C GLU A 28 14.19 -22.27 14.84
N THR A 29 14.61 -23.51 15.11
CA THR A 29 14.29 -24.69 14.31
C THR A 29 12.88 -25.14 14.69
N ILE A 30 11.94 -25.10 13.75
CA ILE A 30 10.80 -26.03 13.75
C ILE A 30 10.61 -26.62 12.35
N ILE A 31 10.82 -27.92 12.26
CA ILE A 31 10.41 -28.77 11.14
C ILE A 31 9.06 -29.36 11.57
N GLY A 32 8.00 -29.16 10.79
CA GLY A 32 6.75 -29.89 11.04
C GLY A 32 5.52 -29.30 10.38
N ASP A 33 5.09 -29.99 9.30
CA ASP A 33 3.69 -30.24 8.94
C ASP A 33 2.78 -29.05 8.58
N THR A 34 2.61 -28.81 7.28
CA THR A 34 1.34 -28.28 6.76
C THR A 34 0.30 -29.41 6.86
N PRO A 35 -0.86 -29.20 7.49
CA PRO A 35 -1.89 -28.34 6.88
C PRO A 35 -2.80 -27.63 7.91
N ASP A 36 -3.02 -26.33 7.79
CA ASP A 36 -4.36 -25.76 8.02
C ASP A 36 -4.44 -24.32 7.51
N ASP A 37 -5.47 -24.09 6.72
CA ASP A 37 -6.00 -22.83 6.25
C ASP A 37 -6.33 -21.85 7.38
N THR A 38 -5.36 -21.28 8.09
CA THR A 38 -5.58 -20.05 8.86
C THR A 38 -4.27 -19.45 9.35
N VAL A 39 -3.56 -18.70 8.50
CA VAL A 39 -2.78 -17.52 8.92
C VAL A 39 -2.18 -16.81 7.70
N ALA A 40 -2.93 -15.87 7.14
CA ALA A 40 -2.30 -14.67 6.59
C ALA A 40 -2.86 -13.47 7.38
N LEU A 41 -2.42 -13.42 8.63
CA LEU A 41 -2.55 -12.25 9.47
C LEU A 41 -1.91 -11.06 8.73
N LYS A 42 -2.76 -10.11 8.31
CA LYS A 42 -2.53 -8.70 8.63
C LYS A 42 -1.22 -8.08 8.10
N ALA A 43 -0.80 -8.43 6.89
CA ALA A 43 0.07 -7.54 6.12
C ALA A 43 -0.84 -6.49 5.46
N ASN A 44 -1.01 -5.36 6.14
CA ASN A 44 -1.34 -4.05 5.57
C ASN A 44 -1.51 -4.09 4.03
N THR A 45 -2.74 -4.31 3.53
CA THR A 45 -3.07 -4.52 2.11
C THR A 45 -2.96 -3.21 1.32
N ARG A 46 -1.82 -2.52 1.46
CA ARG A 46 -1.24 -1.76 0.36
C ARG A 46 -0.87 -2.84 -0.66
N GLY A 47 -1.77 -3.08 -1.60
CA GLY A 47 -1.45 -3.86 -2.78
C GLY A 47 -0.38 -3.07 -3.53
N LYS A 48 0.88 -3.23 -3.10
CA LYS A 48 2.07 -2.78 -3.82
C LYS A 48 2.08 -3.65 -5.06
N SER A 49 1.30 -3.20 -6.03
CA SER A 49 1.01 -3.96 -7.23
C SER A 49 2.29 -3.97 -8.03
N LEU A 50 2.63 -5.12 -8.61
CA LEU A 50 3.78 -5.32 -9.52
C LEU A 50 3.90 -4.22 -10.60
N LEU A 51 2.82 -3.49 -10.82
CA LEU A 51 2.64 -2.37 -11.74
C LEU A 51 3.20 -1.03 -11.24
N GLY A 52 3.76 -0.95 -10.04
CA GLY A 52 4.19 0.33 -9.42
C GLY A 52 3.01 1.22 -9.05
N LEU A 53 1.91 0.60 -8.61
CA LEU A 53 0.64 1.26 -8.29
C LEU A 53 0.19 0.90 -6.88
N ASP A 54 -0.29 1.90 -6.15
CA ASP A 54 -1.04 1.71 -4.92
C ASP A 54 -2.52 1.97 -5.23
N VAL A 55 -3.33 0.93 -5.04
CA VAL A 55 -4.77 0.96 -5.33
C VAL A 55 -5.57 0.69 -4.06
N ARG A 56 -6.78 1.24 -4.01
CA ARG A 56 -7.71 1.04 -2.90
C ARG A 56 -9.10 0.69 -3.41
N PRO A 57 -9.90 -0.06 -2.64
CA PRO A 57 -11.30 -0.30 -2.96
C PRO A 57 -12.08 1.02 -2.94
N ILE A 58 -13.06 1.13 -3.85
CA ILE A 58 -13.93 2.30 -3.91
C ILE A 58 -15.06 2.14 -2.90
N THR A 59 -15.03 2.94 -1.85
CA THR A 59 -16.14 3.03 -0.90
C THR A 59 -17.24 3.95 -1.45
N PRO A 60 -18.50 3.83 -0.98
CA PRO A 60 -19.58 4.74 -1.38
C PRO A 60 -19.30 6.21 -1.03
N GLU A 61 -18.39 6.47 -0.08
CA GLU A 61 -17.93 7.83 0.22
C GLU A 61 -16.95 8.33 -0.84
N VAL A 62 -15.94 7.53 -1.20
CA VAL A 62 -14.97 7.86 -2.26
C VAL A 62 -15.67 8.03 -3.61
N ALA A 63 -16.63 7.16 -3.95
CA ALA A 63 -17.39 7.28 -5.18
C ALA A 63 -18.17 8.60 -5.26
N ARG A 64 -18.72 9.08 -4.14
CA ARG A 64 -19.41 10.37 -4.07
C ARG A 64 -18.44 11.53 -4.23
N GLN A 65 -17.27 11.48 -3.60
CA GLN A 65 -16.23 12.50 -3.74
C GLN A 65 -15.68 12.60 -5.16
N LEU A 66 -15.53 11.46 -5.84
CA LEU A 66 -15.04 11.38 -7.22
C LEU A 66 -16.18 11.48 -8.26
N ASN A 67 -17.42 11.75 -7.82
CA ASN A 67 -18.61 11.90 -8.64
C ASN A 67 -18.88 10.70 -9.59
N LEU A 68 -18.53 9.49 -9.13
CA LEU A 68 -18.68 8.24 -9.88
C LEU A 68 -20.11 7.70 -9.81
N ARG A 69 -20.57 7.07 -10.90
CA ARG A 69 -21.90 6.44 -10.96
C ARG A 69 -22.01 5.11 -10.21
N GLY A 70 -20.91 4.59 -9.68
CA GLY A 70 -20.88 3.32 -8.96
C GLY A 70 -19.55 3.07 -8.27
N THR A 71 -19.54 2.11 -7.33
CA THR A 71 -18.39 1.72 -6.51
C THR A 71 -17.59 0.56 -7.08
N GLU A 72 -17.87 0.13 -8.32
CA GLU A 72 -17.15 -0.97 -8.92
C GLU A 72 -15.74 -0.52 -9.34
N GLY A 73 -14.76 -1.36 -9.08
CA GLY A 73 -13.37 -1.12 -9.45
C GLY A 73 -12.50 -0.77 -8.26
N VAL A 74 -11.30 -0.30 -8.58
CA VAL A 74 -10.33 0.18 -7.59
C VAL A 74 -9.84 1.57 -7.98
N VAL A 75 -9.62 2.42 -6.99
CA VAL A 75 -9.07 3.76 -7.21
C VAL A 75 -7.56 3.74 -7.00
N VAL A 76 -6.83 4.36 -7.93
CA VAL A 76 -5.39 4.59 -7.81
C VAL A 76 -5.17 5.72 -6.82
N VAL A 77 -4.47 5.45 -5.73
CA VAL A 77 -4.14 6.48 -4.72
C VAL A 77 -2.70 6.94 -4.80
N ARG A 78 -1.83 6.13 -5.41
CA ARG A 78 -0.44 6.50 -5.71
C ARG A 78 0.02 5.78 -6.97
N VAL A 79 0.86 6.48 -7.73
CA VAL A 79 1.61 5.93 -8.87
C VAL A 79 3.08 6.17 -8.56
N GLU A 80 3.93 5.18 -8.80
CA GLU A 80 5.39 5.36 -8.70
C GLU A 80 5.88 6.22 -9.86
N GLU A 81 6.60 7.31 -9.54
CA GLU A 81 6.93 8.39 -10.49
C GLU A 81 7.86 7.93 -11.62
N ASP A 82 8.78 7.01 -11.32
CA ASP A 82 9.68 6.37 -12.30
C ASP A 82 9.16 5.01 -12.80
N GLY A 83 7.88 4.72 -12.58
CA GLY A 83 7.25 3.45 -12.96
C GLY A 83 6.61 3.47 -14.34
N ALA A 84 6.53 2.30 -14.99
CA ALA A 84 5.90 2.15 -16.30
C ALA A 84 4.43 2.63 -16.34
N ALA A 85 3.73 2.58 -15.21
CA ALA A 85 2.37 3.11 -15.11
C ALA A 85 2.33 4.66 -15.21
N ALA A 86 3.28 5.37 -14.59
CA ALA A 86 3.38 6.83 -14.71
C ALA A 86 3.73 7.24 -16.14
N GLU A 87 4.70 6.56 -16.77
CA GLU A 87 5.07 6.80 -18.17
C GLU A 87 3.89 6.57 -19.13
N ALA A 88 2.99 5.65 -18.78
CA ALA A 88 1.77 5.38 -19.55
C ALA A 88 0.65 6.40 -19.31
N GLY A 89 0.84 7.35 -18.39
CA GLY A 89 -0.10 8.43 -18.10
C GLY A 89 -1.15 8.10 -17.03
N LEU A 90 -0.92 7.06 -16.22
CA LEU A 90 -1.74 6.82 -15.02
C LEU A 90 -1.49 7.92 -13.99
N GLN A 91 -2.56 8.28 -13.29
CA GLN A 91 -2.54 9.32 -12.28
C GLN A 91 -3.34 8.88 -11.06
N ARG A 92 -3.02 9.50 -9.92
CA ARG A 92 -3.85 9.36 -8.73
C ARG A 92 -5.29 9.84 -9.03
N GLY A 93 -6.26 9.14 -8.47
CA GLY A 93 -7.68 9.39 -8.70
C GLY A 93 -8.25 8.67 -9.92
N ASP A 94 -7.42 8.02 -10.74
CA ASP A 94 -7.93 7.14 -11.79
C ASP A 94 -8.61 5.92 -11.18
N VAL A 95 -9.73 5.52 -11.78
CA VAL A 95 -10.50 4.36 -11.35
C VAL A 95 -10.33 3.22 -12.34
N ILE A 96 -9.70 2.14 -11.91
CA ILE A 96 -9.50 0.94 -12.71
C ILE A 96 -10.80 0.12 -12.71
N ARG A 97 -11.39 -0.05 -13.89
CA ARG A 97 -12.61 -0.84 -14.12
C ARG A 97 -12.32 -2.18 -14.80
N GLU A 98 -11.23 -2.27 -15.56
CA GLU A 98 -10.79 -3.52 -16.19
C GLU A 98 -9.27 -3.64 -16.20
N VAL A 99 -8.78 -4.88 -16.11
CA VAL A 99 -7.37 -5.26 -16.24
C VAL A 99 -7.30 -6.41 -17.25
N ASN A 100 -6.53 -6.26 -18.33
CA ASN A 100 -6.40 -7.26 -19.40
C ASN A 100 -7.73 -7.82 -19.94
N ARG A 101 -8.72 -6.94 -20.13
CA ARG A 101 -10.11 -7.28 -20.54
C ARG A 101 -10.90 -8.10 -19.51
N GLN A 102 -10.39 -8.23 -18.29
CA GLN A 102 -11.12 -8.78 -17.15
C GLN A 102 -11.74 -7.63 -16.36
N ARG A 103 -13.05 -7.70 -16.12
CA ARG A 103 -13.74 -6.70 -15.30
C ARG A 103 -13.29 -6.78 -13.86
N VAL A 104 -12.89 -5.62 -13.33
CA VAL A 104 -12.53 -5.44 -11.93
C VAL A 104 -13.67 -4.74 -11.24
N ARG A 105 -14.38 -5.45 -10.35
CA ARG A 105 -15.45 -4.86 -9.55
C ARG A 105 -15.01 -4.60 -8.11
N SER A 106 -14.06 -5.39 -7.62
CA SER A 106 -13.54 -5.30 -6.26
C SER A 106 -12.02 -5.38 -6.23
N MET A 107 -11.42 -5.06 -5.09
CA MET A 107 -9.97 -5.25 -4.85
C MET A 107 -9.54 -6.69 -5.14
N GLN A 108 -10.35 -7.68 -4.76
CA GLN A 108 -10.02 -9.09 -4.98
C GLN A 108 -9.98 -9.47 -6.47
N ASP A 109 -10.83 -8.85 -7.32
CA ASP A 109 -10.76 -9.06 -8.77
C ASP A 109 -9.51 -8.45 -9.36
N PHE A 110 -9.13 -7.27 -8.87
CA PHE A 110 -7.89 -6.60 -9.27
C PHE A 110 -6.68 -7.47 -8.94
N GLU A 111 -6.59 -7.95 -7.70
CA GLU A 111 -5.50 -8.82 -7.26
C GLU A 111 -5.42 -10.08 -8.12
N ARG A 112 -6.57 -10.72 -8.42
CA ARG A 112 -6.60 -11.89 -9.30
C ARG A 112 -6.16 -11.57 -10.73
N ALA A 113 -6.61 -10.45 -11.31
CA ALA A 113 -6.22 -10.04 -12.66
C ALA A 113 -4.73 -9.63 -12.75
N THR A 114 -4.14 -9.18 -11.64
CA THR A 114 -2.72 -8.83 -11.58
C THR A 114 -1.79 -9.96 -11.16
N ARG A 115 -2.31 -11.00 -10.52
CA ARG A 115 -1.52 -12.11 -9.96
C ARG A 115 -0.74 -12.88 -11.02
N ASP A 116 -1.33 -13.05 -12.19
CA ASP A 116 -0.73 -13.78 -13.30
C ASP A 116 0.24 -12.92 -14.13
N LEU A 117 0.32 -11.61 -13.84
CA LEU A 117 1.20 -10.68 -14.54
C LEU A 117 2.63 -10.81 -14.04
N LYS A 118 3.56 -10.77 -14.98
CA LYS A 118 5.00 -10.87 -14.73
C LYS A 118 5.70 -9.64 -15.29
N GLU A 119 6.90 -9.39 -14.80
CA GLU A 119 7.78 -8.37 -15.35
C GLU A 119 7.98 -8.60 -16.85
N GLY A 120 7.86 -7.55 -17.66
CA GLY A 120 7.90 -7.64 -19.12
C GLY A 120 6.58 -8.00 -19.79
N ASP A 121 5.53 -8.38 -19.04
CA ASP A 121 4.21 -8.61 -19.60
C ASP A 121 3.51 -7.29 -19.97
N ARG A 122 2.62 -7.31 -20.97
CA ARG A 122 1.89 -6.12 -21.41
C ARG A 122 0.52 -6.10 -20.78
N VAL A 123 0.28 -5.09 -19.95
CA VAL A 123 -0.96 -4.91 -19.20
C VAL A 123 -1.80 -3.85 -19.89
N THR A 124 -3.07 -4.14 -20.11
CA THR A 124 -4.05 -3.15 -20.59
C THR A 124 -5.06 -2.85 -19.49
N LEU A 125 -5.19 -1.60 -19.09
CA LEU A 125 -6.12 -1.14 -18.08
C LEU A 125 -7.21 -0.28 -18.71
N LEU A 126 -8.46 -0.51 -18.30
CA LEU A 126 -9.53 0.47 -18.49
C LEU A 126 -9.63 1.32 -17.24
N LEU A 127 -9.32 2.60 -17.41
CA LEU A 127 -9.39 3.63 -16.39
C LEU A 127 -10.64 4.48 -16.61
N GLN A 128 -11.16 5.05 -15.53
CA GLN A 128 -12.18 6.07 -15.56
C GLN A 128 -11.65 7.31 -14.82
N ARG A 129 -11.49 8.40 -15.56
CA ARG A 129 -11.07 9.71 -15.06
C ARG A 129 -12.26 10.66 -15.13
N GLY A 130 -12.93 10.83 -13.98
CA GLY A 130 -14.20 11.54 -13.90
C GLY A 130 -15.28 10.87 -14.75
N SER A 131 -15.68 11.52 -15.85
CA SER A 131 -16.70 11.00 -16.80
C SER A 131 -16.10 10.32 -18.03
N GLN A 132 -14.77 10.38 -18.21
CA GLN A 132 -14.10 9.81 -19.38
C GLN A 132 -13.53 8.44 -19.05
N ALA A 133 -13.71 7.49 -19.96
CA ALA A 133 -13.05 6.19 -19.91
C ALA A 133 -11.82 6.21 -20.81
N LEU A 134 -10.68 5.73 -20.32
CA LEU A 134 -9.38 5.76 -20.97
C LEU A 134 -8.79 4.35 -20.94
N TYR A 135 -8.34 3.86 -22.09
CA TYR A 135 -7.54 2.65 -22.15
C TYR A 135 -6.06 3.02 -22.10
N VAL A 136 -5.34 2.44 -21.15
CA VAL A 136 -3.90 2.61 -21.05
C VAL A 136 -3.25 1.23 -21.07
N ALA A 137 -2.23 1.07 -21.90
CA ALA A 137 -1.46 -0.16 -21.96
C ALA A 137 0.01 0.14 -21.73
N PHE A 138 0.64 -0.63 -20.85
CA PHE A 138 2.05 -0.51 -20.51
C PHE A 138 2.65 -1.86 -20.20
N THR A 139 3.98 -1.91 -20.22
CA THR A 139 4.72 -3.11 -19.88
C THR A 139 5.06 -3.08 -18.39
N VAL A 140 4.87 -4.19 -17.68
CA VAL A 140 5.27 -4.28 -16.26
C VAL A 140 6.78 -4.07 -16.16
N ALA A 141 7.20 -3.03 -15.45
CA ALA A 141 8.61 -2.75 -15.23
C ALA A 141 9.27 -3.90 -14.47
N ARG A 142 10.55 -4.13 -14.75
CA ARG A 142 11.36 -5.06 -13.98
C ARG A 142 11.76 -4.37 -12.67
N GLY A 143 11.45 -4.99 -11.54
CA GLY A 143 11.73 -4.48 -10.19
C GLY A 143 13.16 -4.76 -9.73
#